data_AF-A0A2T0SGV4-F1
#
_entry.id   AF-A0A2T0SGV4-F1
#
_cell.length_a   1.000
_cell.length_b   1.000
_cell.length_c   1.000
_cell.angle_alpha   90.00
_cell.angle_beta   90.00
_cell.angle_gamma   90.00
#
_symmetry.space_group_name_H-M   'P 1'
#
loop_
_entity.id
_entity.type
_entity.pdbx_description
1 polymer ?
#
loop_
_entity_poly.entity_id
_entity_poly.type
_entity_poly.pdbx_seq_one_letter_code
_entity_poly.pdbx_strand_id
1 'polypeptide(L)'
;MRGIVLACGNASLDNESPMITERDGIEVLQVPSRPGKAHVDAITSDLGDRRLVVAGTDADLNAVVLRLLRTERVAEVPLAYVPSSPESAVAALWGLPTDTGRALDLALSGDPDKVPVLRDDTGGVLVGLGVISPVRGVGYCDDDNVLRGQATRLEVTPDPDGGAGLIVRVIHKRLLGRKVRETAGRAFQLGCLPTAVTSDGIAHPRQMNKWTWYRHTEDLRLVRGL
;
A
#
# COMPACT_ATOMS: atom_id res chain seq x y z
N MET A 1 -1.23 19.39 -16.51
CA MET A 1 -0.19 18.41 -16.12
C MET A 1 -0.38 17.18 -16.98
N ARG A 2 0.70 16.53 -17.46
CA ARG A 2 0.60 15.29 -18.24
C ARG A 2 0.69 14.09 -17.31
N GLY A 3 -0.05 13.02 -17.58
CA GLY A 3 -0.08 11.84 -16.72
C GLY A 3 -0.26 10.55 -17.51
N ILE A 4 0.27 9.46 -16.98
CA ILE A 4 0.03 8.09 -17.46
C ILE A 4 -0.78 7.37 -16.39
N VAL A 5 -1.96 6.89 -16.77
CA VAL A 5 -2.87 6.15 -15.90
C VAL A 5 -2.76 4.67 -16.22
N LEU A 6 -2.31 3.89 -15.24
CA LEU A 6 -2.38 2.44 -15.25
C LEU A 6 -3.75 1.98 -14.76
N ALA A 7 -4.66 1.71 -15.70
CA ALA A 7 -5.94 1.09 -15.39
C ALA A 7 -5.72 -0.43 -15.19
N CYS A 8 -5.75 -0.88 -13.93
CA CYS A 8 -5.31 -2.21 -13.54
C CYS A 8 -6.47 -3.22 -13.46
N GLY A 9 -6.32 -4.35 -14.14
CA GLY A 9 -7.32 -5.41 -14.16
C GLY A 9 -8.64 -4.95 -14.79
N ASN A 10 -9.75 -5.19 -14.10
CA ASN A 10 -11.06 -4.70 -14.49
C ASN A 10 -11.41 -3.41 -13.75
N ALA A 11 -10.42 -2.62 -13.30
CA ALA A 11 -10.71 -1.32 -12.73
C ALA A 11 -11.46 -0.51 -13.81
N SER A 12 -12.77 -0.42 -13.62
CA SER A 12 -13.68 0.46 -14.33
C SER A 12 -13.34 1.90 -13.98
N LEU A 13 -12.17 2.36 -14.42
CA LEU A 13 -12.16 3.63 -15.09
C LEU A 13 -12.89 3.33 -16.39
N ASP A 14 -14.21 3.45 -16.40
CA ASP A 14 -14.97 3.14 -17.59
C ASP A 14 -14.27 3.83 -18.76
N ASN A 15 -13.95 3.09 -19.83
CA ASN A 15 -13.48 3.70 -21.08
C ASN A 15 -14.53 4.70 -21.63
N GLU A 16 -15.71 4.77 -20.99
CA GLU A 16 -16.79 5.73 -21.20
C GLU A 16 -16.96 6.74 -20.05
N SER A 17 -16.01 6.90 -19.12
CA SER A 17 -15.99 8.06 -18.22
C SER A 17 -15.42 9.25 -19.00
N PRO A 18 -16.26 10.19 -19.49
CA PRO A 18 -15.80 11.37 -20.24
C PRO A 18 -14.76 12.19 -19.47
N MET A 19 -14.72 12.06 -18.13
CA MET A 19 -13.76 12.76 -17.27
C MET A 19 -12.28 12.45 -17.54
N ILE A 20 -11.93 11.29 -18.11
CA ILE A 20 -10.52 10.90 -18.37
C ILE A 20 -10.16 11.08 -19.84
N THR A 21 -11.05 10.68 -20.75
CA THR A 21 -10.82 10.71 -22.20
C THR A 21 -10.88 12.13 -22.79
N GLU A 22 -11.56 13.08 -22.13
CA GLU A 22 -11.66 14.48 -22.56
C GLU A 22 -10.57 15.41 -21.99
N ARG A 23 -9.72 14.92 -21.07
CA ARG A 23 -8.68 15.75 -20.47
C ARG A 23 -7.36 15.65 -21.23
N ASP A 24 -7.03 16.73 -21.96
CA ASP A 24 -5.79 16.86 -22.72
C ASP A 24 -4.54 16.49 -21.89
N GLY A 25 -3.72 15.58 -22.41
CA GLY A 25 -2.42 15.21 -21.82
C GLY A 25 -2.45 14.02 -20.85
N ILE A 26 -3.57 13.29 -20.74
CA ILE A 26 -3.65 12.02 -20.02
C ILE A 26 -3.58 10.85 -21.00
N GLU A 27 -2.65 9.93 -20.75
CA GLU A 27 -2.54 8.66 -21.46
C GLU A 27 -3.04 7.53 -20.56
N VAL A 28 -4.02 6.75 -21.00
CA VAL A 28 -4.56 5.61 -20.23
C VAL A 28 -4.05 4.31 -20.84
N LEU A 29 -3.40 3.50 -20.01
CA LEU A 29 -2.86 2.19 -20.37
C LEU A 29 -3.58 1.12 -19.56
N GLN A 30 -4.29 0.26 -20.28
CA GLN A 30 -4.93 -0.93 -19.70
C GLN A 30 -3.86 -1.99 -19.43
N VAL A 31 -3.76 -2.44 -18.18
CA VAL A 31 -2.77 -3.42 -17.73
C VAL A 31 -3.45 -4.51 -16.88
N PRO A 32 -2.92 -5.74 -16.81
CA PRO A 32 -3.50 -6.77 -15.96
C PRO A 32 -3.44 -6.36 -14.48
N SER A 33 -4.26 -7.00 -13.65
CA SER A 33 -4.17 -6.84 -12.20
C SER A 33 -2.78 -7.24 -11.70
N ARG A 34 -2.27 -6.50 -10.72
CA ARG A 34 -0.91 -6.57 -10.16
C ARG A 34 0.14 -6.48 -11.28
N PRO A 35 0.25 -5.32 -11.95
CA PRO A 35 1.12 -5.16 -13.11
C PRO A 35 2.59 -5.46 -12.75
N GLY A 36 3.18 -6.40 -13.48
CA GLY A 36 4.59 -6.76 -13.35
C GLY A 36 5.55 -5.90 -14.19
N LYS A 37 6.80 -6.37 -14.25
CA LYS A 37 7.94 -5.75 -14.98
C LYS A 37 7.56 -5.21 -16.36
N ALA A 38 6.93 -6.04 -17.20
CA ALA A 38 6.63 -5.71 -18.59
C ALA A 38 5.70 -4.50 -18.75
N HIS A 39 4.87 -4.22 -17.75
CA HIS A 39 3.91 -3.12 -17.79
C HIS A 39 4.49 -1.85 -17.18
N VAL A 40 5.24 -1.96 -16.09
CA VAL A 40 5.71 -0.79 -15.33
C VAL A 40 7.03 -0.23 -15.87
N ASP A 41 7.96 -1.07 -16.34
CA ASP A 41 9.31 -0.62 -16.76
C ASP A 41 9.29 0.32 -17.95
N ALA A 42 8.49 -0.01 -18.97
CA ALA A 42 8.41 0.78 -20.20
C ALA A 42 7.92 2.20 -19.90
N ILE A 43 6.91 2.30 -19.03
CA ILE A 43 6.29 3.56 -18.59
C ILE A 43 7.26 4.38 -17.77
N THR A 44 7.88 3.73 -16.80
CA THR A 44 8.77 4.40 -15.85
C THR A 44 10.03 4.93 -16.54
N SER A 45 10.56 4.23 -17.55
CA SER A 45 11.76 4.64 -18.29
C SER A 45 11.56 5.89 -19.15
N ASP A 46 10.34 6.15 -19.62
CA ASP A 46 9.99 7.30 -20.47
C ASP A 46 9.12 8.33 -19.73
N LEU A 47 8.99 8.22 -18.41
CA LEU A 47 8.01 9.01 -17.66
C LEU A 47 8.24 10.52 -17.84
N GLY A 48 9.51 10.97 -17.85
CA GLY A 48 9.85 12.39 -17.91
C GLY A 48 9.16 13.17 -16.79
N ASP A 49 8.55 14.31 -17.13
CA ASP A 49 7.76 15.12 -16.20
C ASP A 49 6.30 14.63 -16.04
N ARG A 50 5.94 13.50 -16.64
CA ARG A 50 4.59 12.94 -16.52
C ARG A 50 4.40 12.31 -15.15
N ARG A 51 3.17 12.34 -14.65
CA ARG A 51 2.81 11.68 -13.40
C ARG A 51 2.38 10.24 -13.64
N LEU A 52 2.83 9.31 -12.80
CA LEU A 52 2.34 7.94 -12.80
C LEU A 52 1.11 7.83 -11.89
N VAL A 53 -0.01 7.39 -12.43
CA VAL A 53 -1.25 7.17 -11.69
C VAL A 53 -1.59 5.68 -11.75
N VAL A 54 -1.88 5.07 -10.60
CA VAL A 54 -2.41 3.71 -10.52
C VAL A 54 -3.90 3.78 -10.25
N ALA A 55 -4.72 3.23 -11.14
CA ALA A 55 -6.14 3.09 -10.92
C ALA A 55 -6.48 1.61 -10.73
N GLY A 56 -6.91 1.25 -9.53
CA GLY A 56 -7.11 -0.16 -9.18
C GLY A 56 -7.20 -0.42 -7.69
N THR A 57 -6.95 -1.66 -7.31
CA THR A 57 -6.96 -2.14 -5.92
C THR A 57 -5.67 -1.79 -5.18
N ASP A 58 -5.66 -1.93 -3.84
CA ASP A 58 -4.46 -1.81 -3.02
C ASP A 58 -3.35 -2.77 -3.50
N ALA A 59 -3.72 -3.94 -4.01
CA ALA A 59 -2.79 -4.93 -4.54
C ALA A 59 -2.12 -4.47 -5.85
N ASP A 60 -2.83 -3.71 -6.67
CA ASP A 60 -2.30 -3.14 -7.91
C ASP A 60 -1.27 -2.05 -7.61
N LEU A 61 -1.60 -1.16 -6.66
CA LEU A 61 -0.67 -0.16 -6.15
C LEU A 61 0.58 -0.81 -5.54
N ASN A 62 0.39 -1.84 -4.70
CA ASN A 62 1.49 -2.61 -4.11
C ASN A 62 2.43 -3.16 -5.19
N ALA A 63 1.91 -3.72 -6.28
CA ALA A 63 2.71 -4.26 -7.37
C ALA A 63 3.56 -3.18 -8.07
N VAL A 64 2.99 -1.99 -8.29
CA VAL A 64 3.72 -0.85 -8.87
C VAL A 64 4.80 -0.33 -7.91
N VAL A 65 4.48 -0.13 -6.63
CA VAL A 65 5.46 0.31 -5.61
C VAL A 65 6.58 -0.72 -5.45
N LEU A 66 6.25 -2.02 -5.44
CA LEU A 66 7.25 -3.09 -5.41
C LEU A 66 8.18 -3.01 -6.62
N ARG A 67 7.65 -2.66 -7.80
CA ARG A 67 8.48 -2.53 -8.99
C ARG A 67 9.39 -1.31 -8.92
N LEU A 68 8.86 -0.16 -8.49
CA LEU A 68 9.65 1.06 -8.26
C LEU A 68 10.77 0.80 -7.23
N LEU A 69 10.50 0.04 -6.17
CA LEU A 69 11.50 -0.36 -5.19
C LEU A 69 12.60 -1.21 -5.81
N ARG A 70 12.24 -2.18 -6.66
CA ARG A 70 13.20 -3.04 -7.36
C ARG A 70 14.03 -2.31 -8.42
N THR A 71 13.64 -1.10 -8.81
CA THR A 71 14.39 -0.26 -9.75
C THR A 71 14.97 0.98 -9.08
N GLU A 72 14.93 1.08 -7.75
CA GLU A 72 15.50 2.21 -6.98
C GLU A 72 14.86 3.57 -7.33
N ARG A 73 13.54 3.58 -7.60
CA ARG A 73 12.80 4.78 -8.03
C ARG A 73 11.71 5.24 -7.07
N VAL A 74 11.64 4.68 -5.86
CA VAL A 74 10.60 4.99 -4.87
C VAL A 74 10.62 6.46 -4.45
N ALA A 75 11.82 6.99 -4.20
CA ALA A 75 12.02 8.40 -3.86
C ALA A 75 11.98 9.34 -5.06
N GLU A 76 11.99 8.83 -6.29
CA GLU A 76 12.09 9.63 -7.51
C GLU A 76 10.69 9.92 -8.07
N VAL A 77 9.91 8.87 -8.31
CA VAL A 77 8.66 8.91 -9.10
C VAL A 77 7.48 9.35 -8.24
N PRO A 78 6.85 10.52 -8.54
CA PRO A 78 5.55 10.86 -7.97
C PRO A 78 4.50 9.84 -8.42
N LEU A 79 3.90 9.17 -7.45
CA LEU A 79 2.88 8.15 -7.66
C LEU A 79 1.53 8.66 -7.13
N ALA A 80 0.51 8.64 -7.98
CA ALA A 80 -0.86 8.88 -7.56
C ALA A 80 -1.66 7.58 -7.55
N TYR A 81 -2.72 7.55 -6.76
CA TYR A 81 -3.59 6.39 -6.62
C TYR A 81 -5.06 6.79 -6.75
N VAL A 82 -5.77 6.10 -7.63
CA VAL A 82 -7.22 6.17 -7.81
C VAL A 82 -7.81 4.82 -7.39
N PRO A 83 -8.30 4.71 -6.15
CA PRO A 83 -8.80 3.43 -5.63
C PRO A 83 -10.06 2.97 -6.37
N SER A 84 -10.13 1.68 -6.67
CA SER A 84 -11.30 1.06 -7.32
C SER A 84 -12.40 0.66 -6.34
N SER A 85 -12.22 0.89 -5.03
CA SER A 85 -13.16 0.50 -3.98
C SER A 85 -13.09 1.49 -2.81
N PRO A 86 -14.25 1.84 -2.20
CA PRO A 86 -14.30 2.70 -1.02
C PRO A 86 -13.73 2.03 0.24
N GLU A 87 -13.52 0.72 0.22
CA GLU A 87 -12.91 -0.06 1.30
C GLU A 87 -11.38 -0.13 1.22
N SER A 88 -10.75 0.58 0.27
CA SER A 88 -9.28 0.66 0.15
C SER A 88 -8.64 1.07 1.47
N ALA A 89 -7.81 0.18 2.03
CA ALA A 89 -7.11 0.44 3.27
C ALA A 89 -5.97 1.45 3.06
N VAL A 90 -5.36 1.45 1.87
CA VAL A 90 -4.39 2.47 1.47
C VAL A 90 -5.06 3.85 1.42
N ALA A 91 -6.22 3.97 0.77
CA ALA A 91 -6.92 5.25 0.68
C ALA A 91 -7.32 5.77 2.06
N ALA A 92 -7.86 4.88 2.92
CA ALA A 92 -8.20 5.23 4.30
C ALA A 92 -6.98 5.66 5.12
N LEU A 93 -5.84 4.97 4.99
CA LEU A 93 -4.61 5.30 5.72
C LEU A 93 -4.06 6.68 5.34
N TRP A 94 -4.05 6.98 4.04
CA TRP A 94 -3.41 8.20 3.51
C TRP A 94 -4.37 9.37 3.34
N GLY A 95 -5.66 9.19 3.64
CA GLY A 95 -6.69 10.22 3.50
C GLY A 95 -7.08 10.53 2.05
N LEU A 96 -6.95 9.54 1.16
CA LEU A 96 -7.24 9.71 -0.27
C LEU A 96 -8.75 9.62 -0.53
N PRO A 97 -9.32 10.43 -1.45
CA PRO A 97 -10.69 10.27 -1.90
C PRO A 97 -10.91 8.89 -2.53
N THR A 98 -12.08 8.31 -2.29
CA THR A 98 -12.52 7.06 -2.93
C THR A 98 -13.60 7.25 -3.98
N ASP A 99 -14.13 8.47 -4.09
CA ASP A 99 -14.90 8.90 -5.26
C ASP A 99 -13.97 9.05 -6.46
N THR A 100 -14.26 8.37 -7.57
CA THR A 100 -13.38 8.31 -8.74
C THR A 100 -13.02 9.69 -9.30
N GLY A 101 -14.00 10.61 -9.38
CA GLY A 101 -13.77 11.96 -9.92
C GLY A 101 -12.82 12.76 -9.03
N ARG A 102 -13.08 12.81 -7.73
CA ARG A 102 -12.21 13.50 -6.76
C ARG A 102 -10.82 12.86 -6.66
N ALA A 103 -10.74 11.53 -6.70
CA ALA A 103 -9.48 10.80 -6.67
C ALA A 103 -8.65 11.11 -7.91
N LEU A 104 -9.27 11.19 -9.08
CA LEU A 104 -8.61 11.59 -10.32
C LEU A 104 -8.16 13.06 -10.29
N ASP A 105 -9.01 13.97 -9.84
CA ASP A 105 -8.64 15.38 -9.69
C ASP A 105 -7.43 15.54 -8.77
N LEU A 106 -7.44 14.86 -7.61
CA LEU A 106 -6.30 14.82 -6.70
C LEU A 106 -5.08 14.20 -7.39
N ALA A 107 -5.24 13.05 -8.05
CA ALA A 107 -4.16 12.35 -8.73
C ALA A 107 -3.45 13.24 -9.76
N LEU A 108 -4.17 14.14 -10.44
CA LEU A 108 -3.63 14.98 -11.50
C LEU A 108 -3.13 16.35 -11.04
N SER A 109 -3.59 16.84 -9.90
CA SER A 109 -3.32 18.22 -9.45
C SER A 109 -2.65 18.32 -8.08
N GLY A 110 -2.80 17.31 -7.23
CA GLY A 110 -2.26 17.33 -5.89
C GLY A 110 -0.73 17.26 -5.87
N ASP A 111 -0.13 17.80 -4.83
CA ASP A 111 1.30 17.68 -4.61
C ASP A 111 1.68 16.31 -3.99
N PRO A 112 2.85 15.76 -4.37
CA PRO A 112 3.37 14.55 -3.76
C PRO A 112 3.99 14.83 -2.38
N ASP A 113 3.59 14.01 -1.42
CA ASP A 113 4.14 13.95 -0.06
C ASP A 113 5.05 12.71 0.09
N LYS A 114 5.91 12.72 1.10
CA LYS A 114 6.79 11.59 1.42
C LYS A 114 6.11 10.70 2.46
N VAL A 115 5.74 9.50 2.05
CA VAL A 115 5.07 8.52 2.93
C VAL A 115 5.94 7.28 3.16
N PRO A 116 6.00 6.75 4.39
CA PRO A 116 6.73 5.52 4.67
C PRO A 116 6.19 4.34 3.84
N VAL A 117 7.12 3.55 3.29
CA VAL A 117 6.83 2.22 2.74
C VAL A 117 7.50 1.18 3.62
N LEU A 118 6.80 0.09 3.92
CA LEU A 118 7.37 -1.01 4.68
C LEU A 118 7.84 -2.12 3.75
N ARG A 119 8.90 -2.82 4.15
CA ARG A 119 9.39 -4.03 3.51
C ARG A 119 9.17 -5.23 4.40
N ASP A 120 9.11 -6.40 3.79
CA ASP A 120 9.12 -7.67 4.50
C ASP A 120 10.39 -8.51 4.21
N ASP A 121 10.58 -9.58 4.99
CA ASP A 121 11.70 -10.51 4.88
C ASP A 121 11.58 -11.49 3.70
N THR A 122 10.47 -11.45 2.95
CA THR A 122 10.28 -12.22 1.70
C THR A 122 10.53 -11.39 0.44
N GLY A 123 10.92 -10.13 0.60
CA GLY A 123 11.21 -9.21 -0.50
C GLY A 123 9.97 -8.52 -1.07
N GLY A 124 8.85 -8.53 -0.34
CA GLY A 124 7.65 -7.75 -0.61
C GLY A 124 7.68 -6.35 0.00
N VAL A 125 6.61 -5.60 -0.26
CA VAL A 125 6.35 -4.27 0.28
C VAL A 125 4.96 -4.22 0.91
N LEU A 126 4.76 -3.23 1.78
CA LEU A 126 3.47 -2.92 2.36
C LEU A 126 3.28 -1.39 2.38
N VAL A 127 2.18 -0.94 1.76
CA VAL A 127 1.84 0.48 1.51
C VAL A 127 0.65 0.93 2.36
N GLY A 128 -0.25 0.01 2.71
CA GLY A 128 -1.46 0.27 3.49
C GLY A 128 -1.56 -0.62 4.71
N LEU A 129 -2.02 -1.86 4.53
CA LEU A 129 -2.41 -2.74 5.63
C LEU A 129 -1.87 -4.17 5.51
N GLY A 130 -1.00 -4.53 6.45
CA GLY A 130 -0.53 -5.87 6.71
C GLY A 130 -1.40 -6.55 7.76
N VAL A 131 -1.75 -7.82 7.56
CA VAL A 131 -2.68 -8.56 8.42
C VAL A 131 -2.17 -9.96 8.66
N ILE A 132 -2.20 -10.38 9.93
CA ILE A 132 -1.94 -11.76 10.35
C ILE A 132 -3.10 -12.20 11.23
N SER A 133 -3.85 -13.21 10.81
CA SER A 133 -5.12 -13.57 11.47
C SER A 133 -5.55 -15.02 11.19
N PRO A 134 -5.95 -15.79 12.23
CA PRO A 134 -5.63 -15.57 13.64
C PRO A 134 -4.14 -15.77 13.91
N VAL A 135 -3.62 -15.31 15.06
CA VAL A 135 -2.18 -15.44 15.37
C VAL A 135 -1.94 -15.96 16.78
N ARG A 136 -1.00 -16.89 16.92
CA ARG A 136 -0.45 -17.33 18.20
C ARG A 136 1.07 -17.37 18.12
N GLY A 137 1.74 -16.57 18.93
CA GLY A 137 3.19 -16.42 18.85
C GLY A 137 3.77 -15.41 19.82
N VAL A 138 4.97 -14.94 19.49
CA VAL A 138 5.68 -13.85 20.16
C VAL A 138 6.06 -12.81 19.11
N GLY A 139 5.62 -11.58 19.32
CA GLY A 139 5.87 -10.45 18.42
C GLY A 139 6.53 -9.29 19.15
N TYR A 140 7.51 -8.68 18.49
CA TYR A 140 8.24 -7.50 18.96
C TYR A 140 8.05 -6.35 18.00
N CYS A 141 7.87 -5.14 18.52
CA CYS A 141 7.99 -3.89 17.77
C CYS A 141 9.18 -3.14 18.35
N ASP A 142 10.27 -3.02 17.58
CA ASP A 142 11.59 -2.67 18.10
C ASP A 142 11.94 -3.50 19.36
N ASP A 143 12.10 -2.90 20.53
CA ASP A 143 12.37 -3.56 21.82
C ASP A 143 11.10 -3.95 22.61
N ASP A 144 9.93 -3.49 22.19
CA ASP A 144 8.66 -3.75 22.87
C ASP A 144 8.06 -5.12 22.51
N ASN A 145 7.81 -5.96 23.53
CA ASN A 145 7.03 -7.18 23.36
C ASN A 145 5.53 -6.84 23.23
N VAL A 146 5.06 -6.75 21.97
CA VAL A 146 3.69 -6.34 21.64
C VAL A 146 2.70 -7.51 21.64
N LEU A 147 3.17 -8.73 21.39
CA LEU A 147 2.37 -9.95 21.41
C LEU A 147 3.10 -11.08 22.16
N ARG A 148 2.39 -11.68 23.12
CA ARG A 148 2.77 -12.95 23.73
C ARG A 148 1.53 -13.84 23.88
N GLY A 149 1.50 -14.96 23.18
CA GLY A 149 0.37 -15.87 23.16
C GLY A 149 -0.55 -15.61 21.97
N GLN A 150 -1.86 -15.61 22.19
CA GLN A 150 -2.86 -15.57 21.12
C GLN A 150 -3.49 -14.18 20.96
N ALA A 151 -3.69 -13.76 19.71
CA ALA A 151 -4.51 -12.62 19.33
C ALA A 151 -5.46 -13.02 18.20
N THR A 152 -6.60 -12.33 18.14
CA THR A 152 -7.61 -12.54 17.09
C THR A 152 -7.11 -12.03 15.75
N ARG A 153 -6.42 -10.88 15.76
CA ARG A 153 -5.85 -10.25 14.58
C ARG A 153 -4.64 -9.41 14.99
N LEU A 154 -3.61 -9.41 14.15
CA LEU A 154 -2.51 -8.47 14.22
C LEU A 154 -2.50 -7.69 12.91
N GLU A 155 -2.39 -6.37 13.03
CA GLU A 155 -2.31 -5.44 11.91
C GLU A 155 -1.02 -4.66 11.99
N VAL A 156 -0.44 -4.36 10.83
CA VAL A 156 0.67 -3.42 10.70
C VAL A 156 0.33 -2.44 9.58
N THR A 157 0.53 -1.15 9.82
CA THR A 157 0.44 -0.11 8.79
C THR A 157 1.73 0.71 8.80
N PRO A 158 2.10 1.38 7.69
CA PRO A 158 2.93 2.57 7.79
C PRO A 158 2.39 3.55 8.83
N ASP A 159 3.29 4.31 9.43
CA ASP A 159 2.94 5.43 10.32
C ASP A 159 2.49 6.63 9.47
N PRO A 160 1.21 7.05 9.52
CA PRO A 160 0.68 8.11 8.66
C PRO A 160 1.26 9.49 8.99
N ASP A 161 1.76 9.68 10.21
CA ASP A 161 2.45 10.91 10.64
C ASP A 161 3.95 10.84 10.35
N GLY A 162 4.40 9.78 9.68
CA GLY A 162 5.78 9.57 9.27
C GLY A 162 6.75 9.23 10.41
N GLY A 163 6.27 9.11 11.66
CA GLY A 163 7.04 9.00 12.90
C GLY A 163 8.12 7.92 12.92
N ALA A 164 7.93 6.84 13.67
CA ALA A 164 8.96 5.79 13.78
C ALA A 164 9.05 4.96 12.47
N GLY A 165 7.94 4.85 11.74
CA GLY A 165 7.88 4.23 10.42
C GLY A 165 6.69 3.29 10.25
N LEU A 166 6.34 2.54 11.29
CA LEU A 166 5.17 1.66 11.30
C LEU A 166 4.39 1.71 12.61
N ILE A 167 3.14 1.28 12.54
CA ILE A 167 2.23 1.10 13.67
C ILE A 167 1.75 -0.35 13.69
N VAL A 168 1.92 -1.01 14.83
CA VAL A 168 1.42 -2.37 15.09
C VAL A 168 0.17 -2.28 15.95
N ARG A 169 -0.92 -2.93 15.52
CA ARG A 169 -2.15 -3.09 16.30
C ARG A 169 -2.42 -4.55 16.60
N VAL A 170 -2.48 -4.90 17.89
CA VAL A 170 -2.79 -6.26 18.35
C VAL A 170 -4.20 -6.31 18.93
N ILE A 171 -5.06 -7.11 18.30
CA ILE A 171 -6.49 -7.16 18.58
C ILE A 171 -6.86 -8.47 19.26
N HIS A 172 -7.45 -8.36 20.45
CA HIS A 172 -7.94 -9.48 21.22
C HIS A 172 -9.46 -9.40 21.35
N LYS A 173 -10.17 -10.43 20.91
CA LYS A 173 -11.60 -10.59 21.19
C LYS A 173 -11.81 -10.82 22.69
N ARG A 174 -12.79 -10.12 23.27
CA ARG A 174 -13.24 -10.30 24.66
C ARG A 174 -14.70 -10.75 24.67
N LEU A 175 -15.20 -11.17 25.83
CA LEU A 175 -16.62 -11.51 26.02
C LEU A 175 -17.54 -10.35 25.60
N LEU A 176 -17.13 -9.11 25.89
CA LEU A 176 -17.80 -7.88 25.45
C LEU A 176 -16.79 -7.00 24.69
N GLY A 177 -16.87 -7.01 23.36
CA GLY A 177 -16.07 -6.15 22.47
C GLY A 177 -14.66 -6.67 22.15
N ARG A 178 -13.77 -5.73 21.82
CA ARG A 178 -12.37 -5.98 21.44
C ARG A 178 -11.42 -5.09 22.23
N LYS A 179 -10.27 -5.63 22.65
CA LYS A 179 -9.14 -4.82 23.14
C LYS A 179 -8.11 -4.69 22.03
N VAL A 180 -7.76 -3.45 21.69
CA VAL A 180 -6.70 -3.12 20.74
C VAL A 180 -5.54 -2.53 21.54
N ARG A 181 -4.32 -3.00 21.28
CA ARG A 181 -3.08 -2.35 21.73
C ARG A 181 -2.34 -1.87 20.51
N GLU A 182 -1.95 -0.60 20.52
CA GLU A 182 -1.19 0.04 19.46
C GLU A 182 0.24 0.30 19.92
N THR A 183 1.21 0.16 19.03
CA THR A 183 2.63 0.43 19.32
C THR A 183 3.30 0.87 18.03
N ALA A 184 3.97 2.03 18.06
CA ALA A 184 4.74 2.54 16.95
C ALA A 184 6.19 2.10 17.06
N GLY A 185 6.85 1.88 15.91
CA GLY A 185 8.26 1.49 15.86
C GLY A 185 8.81 1.54 14.44
N ARG A 186 10.06 1.11 14.26
CA ARG A 186 10.70 1.03 12.94
C ARG A 186 10.55 -0.35 12.32
N ALA A 187 10.48 -1.38 13.15
CA ALA A 187 10.35 -2.75 12.74
C ALA A 187 9.38 -3.53 13.64
N PHE A 188 8.72 -4.51 13.05
CA PHE A 188 7.92 -5.51 13.70
C PHE A 188 8.39 -6.90 13.28
N GLN A 189 8.62 -7.78 14.25
CA GLN A 189 9.06 -9.16 14.04
C GLN A 189 8.14 -10.12 14.77
N LEU A 190 7.73 -11.19 14.11
CA LEU A 190 6.86 -12.23 14.64
C LEU A 190 7.49 -13.61 14.49
N GLY A 191 7.48 -14.39 15.56
CA GLY A 191 7.55 -15.85 15.51
C GLY A 191 6.21 -16.44 15.97
N CYS A 192 5.62 -17.36 15.23
CA CYS A 192 4.26 -17.86 15.47
C CYS A 192 4.04 -19.29 14.98
N LEU A 193 2.90 -19.87 15.38
CA LEU A 193 2.37 -21.05 14.69
C LEU A 193 1.99 -20.69 13.25
N PRO A 194 2.04 -21.65 12.30
CA PRO A 194 1.69 -21.40 10.91
C PRO A 194 0.36 -20.67 10.75
N THR A 195 0.39 -19.53 10.05
CA THR A 195 -0.79 -18.69 9.83
C THR A 195 -0.71 -17.97 8.48
N ALA A 196 -1.84 -17.47 8.02
CA ALA A 196 -1.92 -16.67 6.80
C ALA A 196 -1.47 -15.23 7.06
N VAL A 197 -0.74 -14.68 6.09
CA VAL A 197 -0.34 -13.27 6.06
C VAL A 197 -0.95 -12.63 4.82
N THR A 198 -1.48 -11.43 4.96
CA THR A 198 -2.00 -10.62 3.85
C THR A 198 -1.31 -9.26 3.89
N SER A 199 -0.83 -8.78 2.74
CA SER A 199 -0.26 -7.43 2.58
C SER A 199 -1.04 -6.71 1.48
N ASP A 200 -1.68 -5.58 1.78
CA ASP A 200 -2.44 -4.79 0.81
C ASP A 200 -3.44 -5.62 0.00
N GLY A 201 -4.15 -6.52 0.68
CA GLY A 201 -5.12 -7.45 0.07
C GLY A 201 -4.50 -8.68 -0.60
N ILE A 202 -3.17 -8.78 -0.70
CA ILE A 202 -2.47 -9.92 -1.30
C ILE A 202 -2.19 -10.97 -0.22
N ALA A 203 -2.88 -12.11 -0.28
CA ALA A 203 -2.55 -13.25 0.57
C ALA A 203 -1.20 -13.87 0.15
N HIS A 204 -0.30 -14.06 1.12
CA HIS A 204 0.92 -14.80 0.90
C HIS A 204 0.59 -16.28 0.57
N PRO A 205 1.21 -16.89 -0.46
CA PRO A 205 0.79 -18.20 -0.98
C PRO A 205 1.02 -19.37 -0.01
N ARG A 206 1.86 -19.16 1.00
CA ARG A 206 2.19 -20.17 2.03
C ARG A 206 1.82 -19.65 3.41
N GLN A 207 1.39 -20.54 4.28
CA GLN A 207 1.34 -20.23 5.70
C GLN A 207 2.76 -20.00 6.23
N MET A 208 2.88 -19.01 7.10
CA MET A 208 4.16 -18.55 7.64
C MET A 208 4.18 -18.76 9.14
N ASN A 209 5.33 -19.19 9.66
CA ASN A 209 5.61 -19.31 11.09
C ASN A 209 6.49 -18.16 11.62
N LYS A 210 6.90 -17.26 10.73
CA LYS A 210 7.58 -16.01 11.05
C LYS A 210 7.23 -14.96 10.01
N TRP A 211 7.25 -13.69 10.41
CA TRP A 211 7.07 -12.57 9.50
C TRP A 211 7.72 -11.32 10.06
N THR A 212 8.31 -10.50 9.19
CA THR A 212 8.87 -9.20 9.58
C THR A 212 8.29 -8.11 8.68
N TRP A 213 7.96 -6.96 9.27
CA TRP A 213 7.80 -5.70 8.54
C TRP A 213 8.75 -4.65 9.10
N TYR A 214 9.38 -3.84 8.25
CA TYR A 214 10.28 -2.77 8.66
C TYR A 214 10.22 -1.59 7.71
N ARG A 215 10.45 -0.38 8.23
CA ARG A 215 10.48 0.85 7.41
C ARG A 215 11.59 0.76 6.36
N HIS A 216 11.25 1.05 5.11
CA HIS A 216 12.24 1.28 4.07
C HIS A 216 13.03 2.57 4.35
N THR A 217 14.24 2.67 3.80
CA THR A 217 15.12 3.82 3.96
C THR A 217 14.66 5.04 3.16
N GLU A 218 13.91 4.80 2.09
CA GLU A 218 13.36 5.84 1.24
C GLU A 218 11.83 5.84 1.35
N ASP A 219 11.28 7.04 1.43
CA ASP A 219 9.83 7.25 1.44
C ASP A 219 9.30 7.32 0.01
N LEU A 220 8.09 6.79 -0.19
CA LEU A 220 7.36 6.90 -1.45
C LEU A 220 6.86 8.34 -1.63
N ARG A 221 6.97 8.85 -2.85
CA ARG A 221 6.37 10.13 -3.23
C ARG A 221 4.89 9.94 -3.62
N LEU A 222 3.99 9.87 -2.64
CA LEU A 222 2.56 9.66 -2.86
C LEU A 222 1.81 10.99 -3.01
N VAL A 223 1.00 11.13 -4.05
CA VAL A 223 0.13 12.31 -4.25
C VAL A 223 -1.01 12.30 -3.24
N ARG A 224 -1.02 13.32 -2.35
CA ARG A 224 -2.01 13.46 -1.26
C ARG A 224 -2.70 14.82 -1.23
N GLY A 225 -2.08 15.87 -1.79
CA GLY A 225 -2.68 17.22 -1.85
C GLY A 225 -2.84 17.90 -0.49
N LEU A 226 -1.92 17.61 0.44
CA LEU A 226 -1.85 18.19 1.78
C LEU A 226 -0.95 19.43 1.81
#